data_AF-A0A6G1J3J3-F1
#
_entry.id   AF-A0A6G1J3J3-F1
#
_cell.length_a   1.000
_cell.length_b   1.000
_cell.length_c   1.000
_cell.angle_alpha   90.00
_cell.angle_beta   90.00
_cell.angle_gamma   90.00
#
_symmetry.space_group_name_H-M   'P 1'
#
loop_
_entity.id
_entity.type
_entity.pdbx_description
1 polymer ?
#
loop_
_entity_poly.entity_id
_entity_poly.type
_entity_poly.pdbx_seq_one_letter_code
_entity_poly.pdbx_strand_id
1 'polypeptide(L)'
;MMSTSNDEDPFLQVQADVLSALNNSRPLFNSYLRIRSSASSANSPELREARSELEQTLQDLTQDLEDLIESVKAIEHDPYRFGLEIDEVERRRKLVKDVGDEVENMREELQQTVHDAQAKGKGAVNGDVLPDPDSFEEQDEYVAFEQERQLEMMHEQDEQLDGVFRTVGNLRQQADDMGRELEEQGELLNDVDNVADRVGGKLQTGIKKVGWVIKKNEDRWSSCCIAVLIFVLILLLVLLLVL
;
A
#
# COMPACT_ATOMS: atom_id res chain seq x y z
N MET A 1 1.34 26.06 16.49
CA MET A 1 2.16 25.03 17.16
C MET A 1 1.41 23.73 17.02
N MET A 2 1.66 22.99 15.94
CA MET A 2 1.01 21.70 15.61
C MET A 2 2.10 20.87 14.93
N SER A 3 2.95 20.26 15.75
CA SER A 3 4.08 19.45 15.27
C SER A 3 4.56 18.55 16.41
N THR A 4 3.61 17.83 17.03
CA THR A 4 3.90 16.82 18.08
C THR A 4 3.23 15.48 17.80
N SER A 5 2.50 15.32 16.70
CA SER A 5 1.79 14.06 16.39
C SER A 5 2.57 13.10 15.49
N ASN A 6 3.68 13.54 14.88
CA ASN A 6 4.48 12.70 13.98
C ASN A 6 5.45 11.76 14.71
N ASP A 7 5.88 12.09 15.93
CA ASP A 7 6.83 11.26 16.69
C ASP A 7 6.16 10.16 17.54
N GLU A 8 4.82 10.15 17.64
CA GLU A 8 4.05 9.16 18.41
C GLU A 8 3.28 8.14 17.54
N ASP A 9 3.35 8.26 16.21
CA ASP A 9 2.64 7.32 15.34
C ASP A 9 3.44 6.03 15.19
N PRO A 10 2.97 4.89 15.76
CA PRO A 10 3.67 3.62 15.64
C PRO A 10 3.82 3.16 14.18
N PHE A 11 2.92 3.59 13.29
CA PHE A 11 3.03 3.30 11.86
C PHE A 11 4.31 3.89 11.27
N LEU A 12 4.65 5.14 11.60
CA LEU A 12 5.81 5.82 11.01
C LEU A 12 7.13 5.19 11.47
N GLN A 13 7.15 4.64 12.69
CA GLN A 13 8.29 3.89 13.20
C GLN A 13 8.49 2.57 12.44
N VAL A 14 7.45 1.74 12.34
CA VAL A 14 7.52 0.47 11.61
C VAL A 14 7.77 0.72 10.12
N GLN A 15 7.21 1.78 9.54
CA GLN A 15 7.53 2.22 8.18
C GLN A 15 9.03 2.47 8.00
N ALA A 16 9.68 3.18 8.93
CA ALA A 16 11.11 3.46 8.85
C ALA A 16 11.94 2.17 8.93
N ASP A 17 11.53 1.24 9.80
CA ASP A 17 12.17 -0.06 9.97
C ASP A 17 12.03 -0.92 8.70
N VAL A 18 10.82 -1.01 8.12
CA VAL A 18 10.55 -1.71 6.86
C VAL A 18 11.36 -1.11 5.70
N LEU A 19 11.40 0.22 5.59
CA LEU A 19 12.19 0.88 4.54
C LEU A 19 13.70 0.65 4.72
N SER A 20 14.17 0.59 5.97
CA SER A 20 15.56 0.26 6.29
C SER A 20 15.88 -1.19 5.90
N ALA A 21 15.03 -2.14 6.30
CA ALA A 21 15.14 -3.55 5.94
C ALA A 21 15.12 -3.74 4.42
N LEU A 22 14.22 -3.05 3.70
CA LEU A 22 14.15 -3.08 2.24
C LEU A 22 15.45 -2.59 1.61
N ASN A 23 15.99 -1.46 2.08
CA ASN A 23 17.26 -0.95 1.59
C ASN A 23 18.45 -1.88 1.85
N ASN A 24 18.41 -2.68 2.92
CA ASN A 24 19.41 -3.71 3.21
C ASN A 24 19.21 -4.98 2.36
N SER A 25 17.97 -5.33 2.02
CA SER A 25 17.65 -6.51 1.19
C SER A 25 18.12 -6.35 -0.27
N ARG A 26 18.04 -5.13 -0.84
CA ARG A 26 18.47 -4.83 -2.22
C ARG A 26 19.92 -5.23 -2.53
N PRO A 27 20.95 -4.83 -1.74
CA PRO A 27 22.32 -5.26 -2.00
C PRO A 27 22.53 -6.76 -1.77
N LEU A 28 21.83 -7.38 -0.81
CA LEU A 28 21.87 -8.84 -0.61
C LEU A 28 21.34 -9.58 -1.84
N PHE A 29 20.21 -9.12 -2.37
CA PHE A 29 19.62 -9.65 -3.60
C PHE A 29 20.57 -9.53 -4.79
N ASN A 30 21.14 -8.34 -5.03
CA ASN A 30 22.11 -8.14 -6.10
C ASN A 30 23.38 -9.00 -5.94
N SER A 31 23.84 -9.19 -4.69
CA SER A 31 24.96 -10.08 -4.39
C SER A 31 24.62 -11.53 -4.73
N TYR A 32 23.44 -12.00 -4.33
CA TYR A 32 22.92 -13.33 -4.67
C TYR A 32 22.86 -13.55 -6.19
N LEU A 33 22.27 -12.62 -6.95
CA LEU A 33 22.21 -12.70 -8.42
C LEU A 33 23.60 -12.79 -9.05
N ARG A 34 24.55 -11.99 -8.54
CA ARG A 34 25.94 -12.00 -9.02
C ARG A 34 26.62 -13.32 -8.71
N ILE A 35 26.56 -13.80 -7.47
CA ILE A 35 27.17 -15.07 -7.04
C ILE A 35 26.61 -16.21 -7.89
N ARG A 36 25.29 -16.24 -8.07
CA ARG A 36 24.61 -17.22 -8.95
C ARG A 36 25.13 -17.18 -10.38
N SER A 37 25.29 -16.00 -10.95
CA SER A 37 25.79 -15.86 -12.33
C SER A 37 27.24 -16.35 -12.50
N SER A 38 28.04 -16.28 -11.43
CA SER A 38 29.45 -16.70 -11.42
C SER A 38 29.67 -18.13 -10.92
N ALA A 39 28.70 -18.70 -10.19
CA ALA A 39 28.82 -20.01 -9.57
C ALA A 39 28.85 -21.11 -10.64
N SER A 40 29.85 -21.99 -10.56
CA SER A 40 29.98 -23.11 -11.50
C SER A 40 29.00 -24.25 -11.18
N SER A 41 28.49 -24.32 -9.95
CA SER A 41 27.48 -25.28 -9.52
C SER A 41 26.38 -24.57 -8.74
N ALA A 42 25.16 -25.08 -8.85
CA ALA A 42 24.00 -24.60 -8.10
C ALA A 42 24.11 -24.76 -6.58
N ASN A 43 25.14 -25.47 -6.11
CA ASN A 43 25.28 -25.89 -4.72
C ASN A 43 26.58 -25.36 -4.10
N SER A 44 27.11 -24.24 -4.61
CA SER A 44 28.28 -23.62 -3.99
C SER A 44 27.92 -23.11 -2.58
N PRO A 45 28.83 -23.26 -1.60
CA PRO A 45 28.55 -22.87 -0.22
C PRO A 45 28.24 -21.38 -0.10
N GLU A 46 28.90 -20.53 -0.91
CA GLU A 46 28.66 -19.08 -0.94
C GLU A 46 27.26 -18.72 -1.48
N LEU A 47 26.75 -19.51 -2.43
CA LEU A 47 25.40 -19.30 -2.98
C LEU A 47 24.34 -19.69 -1.95
N ARG A 48 24.57 -20.77 -1.19
CA ARG A 48 23.68 -21.20 -0.12
C ARG A 48 23.62 -20.20 1.02
N GLU A 49 24.77 -19.67 1.44
CA GLU A 49 24.85 -18.66 2.49
C GLU A 49 24.13 -17.38 2.07
N ALA A 50 24.45 -16.84 0.88
CA ALA A 50 23.79 -15.66 0.33
C ALA A 50 22.28 -15.85 0.15
N ARG A 51 21.84 -17.06 -0.22
CA ARG A 51 20.42 -17.40 -0.32
C ARG A 51 19.75 -17.38 1.04
N SER A 52 20.32 -18.07 2.03
CA SER A 52 19.74 -18.18 3.36
C SER A 52 19.65 -16.82 4.07
N GLU A 53 20.66 -15.97 3.92
CA GLU A 53 20.65 -14.61 4.48
C GLU A 53 19.55 -13.74 3.85
N LEU A 54 19.40 -13.82 2.52
CA LEU A 54 18.34 -13.12 1.80
C LEU A 54 16.95 -13.65 2.19
N GLU A 55 16.78 -14.97 2.28
CA GLU A 55 15.52 -15.59 2.68
C GLU A 55 15.07 -15.14 4.07
N GLN A 56 15.98 -15.15 5.05
CA GLN A 56 15.69 -14.67 6.39
C GLN A 56 15.29 -13.20 6.38
N THR A 57 16.04 -12.36 5.67
CA THR A 57 15.75 -10.92 5.56
C THR A 57 14.39 -10.66 4.91
N LEU A 58 14.07 -11.38 3.83
CA LEU A 58 12.77 -11.26 3.14
C LEU A 58 11.63 -11.79 4.00
N GLN A 59 11.86 -12.83 4.81
CA GLN A 59 10.87 -13.34 5.76
C GLN A 59 10.54 -12.32 6.85
N ASP A 60 11.55 -11.72 7.47
CA ASP A 60 11.37 -10.71 8.51
C ASP A 60 10.61 -9.48 7.93
N LEU A 61 11.02 -9.03 6.74
CA LEU A 61 10.36 -7.92 6.05
C LEU A 61 8.91 -8.25 5.66
N THR A 62 8.65 -9.50 5.25
CA THR A 62 7.29 -9.98 4.98
C THR A 62 6.43 -9.83 6.23
N GLN A 63 6.92 -10.29 7.39
CA GLN A 63 6.21 -10.20 8.66
C GLN A 63 5.89 -8.74 9.05
N ASP A 64 6.90 -7.86 9.00
CA ASP A 64 6.72 -6.44 9.32
C ASP A 64 5.74 -5.77 8.34
N LEU A 65 5.73 -6.21 7.08
CA LEU A 65 4.77 -5.73 6.09
C LEU A 65 3.36 -6.18 6.43
N GLU A 66 3.12 -7.41 6.89
CA GLU A 66 1.78 -7.89 7.29
C GLU A 66 1.18 -6.99 8.37
N ASP A 67 1.98 -6.67 9.39
CA ASP A 67 1.59 -5.78 10.48
C ASP A 67 1.22 -4.38 9.95
N LEU A 68 1.98 -3.86 8.97
CA LEU A 68 1.63 -2.59 8.31
C LEU A 68 0.33 -2.71 7.50
N ILE A 69 0.10 -3.80 6.77
CA ILE A 69 -1.13 -4.01 6.01
C ILE A 69 -2.34 -4.02 6.96
N GLU A 70 -2.25 -4.75 8.07
CA GLU A 70 -3.31 -4.80 9.08
C GLU A 70 -3.57 -3.42 9.69
N SER A 71 -2.51 -2.66 9.96
CA SER A 71 -2.64 -1.30 10.49
C SER A 71 -3.36 -0.37 9.50
N VAL A 72 -3.05 -0.45 8.19
CA VAL A 72 -3.70 0.34 7.14
C VAL A 72 -5.17 -0.04 7.02
N LYS A 73 -5.48 -1.33 7.05
CA LYS A 73 -6.86 -1.82 7.00
C LYS A 73 -7.69 -1.34 8.20
N ALA A 74 -7.09 -1.25 9.39
CA ALA A 74 -7.76 -0.75 10.58
C ALA A 74 -8.09 0.75 10.48
N ILE A 75 -7.19 1.57 9.92
CA ILE A 75 -7.40 3.01 9.73
C ILE A 75 -8.33 3.32 8.56
N GLU A 76 -8.38 2.48 7.52
CA GLU A 76 -9.28 2.66 6.35
C GLU A 76 -10.76 2.70 6.75
N HIS A 77 -11.17 1.92 7.76
CA HIS A 77 -12.56 1.87 8.20
C HIS A 77 -13.00 3.13 8.97
N ASP A 78 -12.09 3.80 9.68
CA ASP A 78 -12.42 5.00 10.46
C ASP A 78 -11.22 5.96 10.61
N PRO A 79 -10.81 6.67 9.52
CA PRO A 79 -9.63 7.53 9.53
C PRO A 79 -9.73 8.68 10.56
N TYR A 80 -10.93 9.22 10.72
CA TYR A 80 -11.19 10.37 11.59
C TYR A 80 -11.04 10.04 13.07
N ARG A 81 -11.31 8.79 13.49
CA ARG A 81 -11.07 8.32 14.86
C ARG A 81 -9.60 8.38 15.25
N PHE A 82 -8.71 8.21 14.28
CA PHE A 82 -7.26 8.30 14.46
C PHE A 82 -6.71 9.71 14.16
N GLY A 83 -7.58 10.66 13.80
CA GLY A 83 -7.17 12.02 13.47
C GLY A 83 -6.36 12.12 12.17
N LEU A 84 -6.48 11.13 11.28
CA LEU A 84 -5.76 11.07 10.02
C LEU A 84 -6.60 11.69 8.89
N GLU A 85 -5.91 12.38 7.97
CA GLU A 85 -6.52 12.83 6.72
C GLU A 85 -6.60 11.66 5.72
N ILE A 86 -7.60 11.68 4.85
CA ILE A 86 -7.80 10.64 3.82
C ILE A 86 -6.55 10.49 2.94
N ASP A 87 -5.93 11.63 2.58
CA ASP A 87 -4.69 11.67 1.80
C ASP A 87 -3.51 10.95 2.49
N GLU A 88 -3.48 10.94 3.82
CA GLU A 88 -2.45 10.23 4.59
C GLU A 88 -2.69 8.72 4.54
N VAL A 89 -3.94 8.27 4.68
CA VAL A 89 -4.30 6.85 4.53
C VAL A 89 -3.93 6.34 3.13
N GLU A 90 -4.18 7.14 2.09
CA GLU A 90 -3.80 6.80 0.72
C GLU A 90 -2.28 6.65 0.55
N ARG A 91 -1.48 7.55 1.15
CA ARG A 91 -0.02 7.46 1.15
C ARG A 91 0.46 6.16 1.82
N ARG A 92 -0.08 5.81 2.99
CA ARG A 92 0.29 4.59 3.72
C ARG A 92 -0.01 3.34 2.93
N ARG A 93 -1.19 3.28 2.30
CA ARG A 93 -1.58 2.18 1.43
C ARG A 93 -0.65 2.03 0.23
N LYS A 94 -0.34 3.13 -0.46
CA LYS A 94 0.56 3.11 -1.62
C LYS A 94 1.93 2.59 -1.23
N LEU A 95 2.47 3.03 -0.09
CA LEU A 95 3.75 2.53 0.42
C LEU A 95 3.70 1.00 0.63
N VAL A 96 2.69 0.51 1.35
CA VAL A 96 2.54 -0.94 1.62
C VAL A 96 2.45 -1.74 0.31
N LYS A 97 1.72 -1.22 -0.68
CA LYS A 97 1.63 -1.84 -2.02
C LYS A 97 2.97 -1.86 -2.73
N ASP A 98 3.64 -0.70 -2.84
CA ASP A 98 4.91 -0.58 -3.56
C ASP A 98 6.00 -1.46 -2.92
N VAL A 99 6.07 -1.51 -1.59
CA VAL A 99 7.00 -2.38 -0.85
C VAL A 99 6.63 -3.85 -1.02
N GLY A 100 5.35 -4.19 -0.92
CA GLY A 100 4.88 -5.56 -1.11
C GLY A 100 5.19 -6.11 -2.50
N ASP A 101 4.95 -5.32 -3.54
CA ASP A 101 5.28 -5.68 -4.93
C ASP A 101 6.80 -5.90 -5.10
N GLU A 102 7.64 -5.06 -4.49
CA GLU A 102 9.10 -5.22 -4.58
C GLU A 102 9.61 -6.50 -3.89
N VAL A 103 9.07 -6.79 -2.71
CA VAL A 103 9.44 -7.99 -1.92
C VAL A 103 9.00 -9.26 -2.62
N GLU A 104 7.78 -9.29 -3.17
CA GLU A 104 7.29 -10.41 -3.96
C GLU A 104 8.17 -10.65 -5.19
N ASN A 105 8.49 -9.60 -5.95
CA ASN A 105 9.35 -9.72 -7.13
C ASN A 105 10.73 -10.34 -6.78
N MET A 106 11.35 -9.91 -5.67
CA MET A 106 12.63 -10.49 -5.22
C MET A 106 12.49 -11.97 -4.84
N ARG A 107 11.36 -12.36 -4.24
CA ARG A 107 11.09 -13.75 -3.85
C ARG A 107 10.76 -14.64 -5.04
N GLU A 108 9.95 -14.18 -5.99
CA GLU A 108 9.64 -14.91 -7.23
C GLU A 108 10.93 -15.16 -8.03
N GLU A 109 11.80 -14.15 -8.16
CA GLU A 109 13.07 -14.32 -8.86
C GLU A 109 13.99 -15.31 -8.13
N LEU A 110 14.02 -15.26 -6.79
CA LEU A 110 14.75 -16.23 -5.97
C LEU A 110 14.28 -17.66 -6.27
N GLN A 111 12.98 -17.90 -6.27
CA GLN A 111 12.39 -19.22 -6.56
C GLN A 111 12.70 -19.71 -7.98
N GLN A 112 12.47 -18.86 -8.98
CA GLN A 112 12.68 -19.22 -10.37
C GLN A 112 14.11 -19.73 -10.58
N THR A 113 15.05 -19.13 -9.87
CA THR A 113 16.46 -19.43 -10.05
C THR A 113 16.93 -20.67 -9.30
N VAL A 114 16.20 -21.08 -8.25
CA VAL A 114 16.33 -22.40 -7.65
C VAL A 114 15.75 -23.48 -8.55
N HIS A 115 14.56 -23.26 -9.12
CA HIS A 115 13.94 -24.21 -10.06
C HIS A 115 14.77 -24.42 -11.34
N ASP A 116 15.33 -23.35 -11.91
CA ASP A 116 16.20 -23.42 -13.08
C ASP A 116 17.49 -24.22 -12.79
N ALA A 117 18.04 -24.06 -11.57
CA ALA A 117 19.18 -24.81 -11.10
C ALA A 117 18.88 -26.31 -10.96
N GLN A 118 17.73 -26.67 -10.40
CA GLN A 118 17.27 -28.06 -10.29
C GLN A 118 17.01 -28.69 -11.66
N ALA A 119 16.39 -27.95 -12.59
CA ALA A 119 16.12 -28.42 -13.94
C ALA A 119 17.40 -28.71 -14.73
N LYS A 120 18.43 -27.86 -14.60
CA LYS A 120 19.75 -28.12 -15.20
C LYS A 120 20.49 -29.30 -14.56
N GLY A 121 20.35 -29.48 -13.25
CA GLY A 121 20.91 -30.65 -12.54
C GLY A 121 20.34 -31.97 -13.05
N LYS A 122 19.03 -32.04 -13.34
CA LYS A 122 18.38 -33.22 -13.93
C LYS A 122 18.68 -33.41 -15.42
N GLY A 123 18.92 -32.33 -16.17
CA GLY A 123 19.26 -32.38 -17.59
C GLY A 123 20.65 -32.96 -17.90
N ALA A 124 21.61 -32.76 -17.00
CA ALA A 124 22.96 -33.34 -17.12
C ALA A 124 23.00 -34.86 -16.91
N VAL A 125 21.95 -35.46 -16.32
CA VAL A 125 21.87 -36.91 -16.05
C VAL A 125 21.41 -37.72 -17.27
N ASN A 126 20.77 -37.09 -18.27
CA ASN A 126 20.31 -37.76 -19.49
C ASN A 126 21.14 -37.42 -20.75
N GLY A 127 22.19 -36.60 -20.60
CA GLY A 127 22.99 -36.10 -21.72
C GLY A 127 24.34 -36.80 -21.87
N ASP A 128 24.36 -37.87 -22.67
CA ASP A 128 25.49 -38.28 -23.53
C ASP A 128 26.91 -38.30 -22.90
N VAL A 129 27.07 -38.93 -21.73
CA VAL A 129 28.38 -39.45 -21.31
C VAL A 129 28.44 -40.88 -21.80
N LEU A 130 29.04 -41.10 -22.98
CA LEU A 130 29.42 -42.44 -23.45
C LEU A 130 30.43 -43.01 -22.45
N PRO A 131 30.11 -44.09 -21.73
CA PRO A 131 31.04 -44.70 -20.78
C PRO A 131 32.18 -45.38 -21.54
N ASP A 132 33.41 -45.17 -21.09
CA ASP A 132 34.59 -45.93 -21.54
C ASP A 132 34.41 -47.39 -21.09
N PRO A 133 34.47 -48.41 -21.97
CA PRO A 133 34.06 -49.79 -21.66
C PRO A 133 34.90 -50.56 -20.62
N ASP A 134 35.90 -49.95 -19.98
CA ASP A 134 36.91 -50.66 -19.16
C ASP A 134 36.93 -50.27 -17.66
N SER A 135 35.93 -49.54 -17.12
CA SER A 135 35.90 -49.09 -15.71
C SER A 135 34.63 -49.44 -14.89
N PHE A 136 33.91 -50.49 -15.30
CA PHE A 136 32.46 -50.66 -15.08
C PHE A 136 31.92 -51.22 -13.74
N GLU A 137 32.69 -51.34 -12.65
CA GLU A 137 32.12 -51.93 -11.42
C GLU A 137 32.31 -51.09 -10.14
N GLU A 138 33.42 -50.36 -9.96
CA GLU A 138 33.61 -49.50 -8.76
C GLU A 138 33.17 -48.04 -8.97
N GLN A 139 33.09 -47.58 -10.22
CA GLN A 139 32.76 -46.18 -10.53
C GLN A 139 31.25 -45.89 -10.48
N ASP A 140 30.41 -46.88 -10.79
CA ASP A 140 28.95 -46.74 -10.78
C ASP A 140 28.38 -46.59 -9.36
N GLU A 141 28.93 -47.28 -8.36
CA GLU A 141 28.48 -47.15 -6.96
C GLU A 141 28.86 -45.78 -6.38
N TYR A 142 30.04 -45.26 -6.71
CA TYR A 142 30.47 -43.92 -6.29
C TYR A 142 29.64 -42.81 -6.93
N VAL A 143 29.35 -42.91 -8.23
CA VAL A 143 28.52 -41.95 -8.96
C VAL A 143 27.07 -42.00 -8.45
N ALA A 144 26.51 -43.19 -8.22
CA ALA A 144 25.18 -43.35 -7.65
C ALA A 144 25.08 -42.78 -6.23
N PHE A 145 26.11 -43.01 -5.39
CA PHE A 145 26.18 -42.48 -4.03
C PHE A 145 26.32 -40.94 -4.00
N GLU A 146 27.14 -40.36 -4.90
CA GLU A 146 27.19 -38.90 -5.07
C GLU A 146 25.86 -38.33 -5.56
N GLN A 147 25.15 -39.06 -6.43
CA GLN A 147 23.82 -38.68 -6.92
C GLN A 147 22.78 -38.65 -5.80
N GLU A 148 22.74 -39.70 -4.99
CA GLU A 148 21.81 -39.83 -3.87
C GLU A 148 22.08 -38.73 -2.83
N ARG A 149 23.36 -38.45 -2.55
CA ARG A 149 23.77 -37.36 -1.66
C ARG A 149 23.44 -35.97 -2.22
N GLN A 150 23.52 -35.78 -3.53
CA GLN A 150 23.16 -34.52 -4.18
C GLN A 150 21.64 -34.31 -4.20
N LEU A 151 20.86 -35.39 -4.35
CA LEU A 151 19.40 -35.39 -4.26
C LEU A 151 18.92 -35.13 -2.83
N GLU A 152 19.50 -35.78 -1.83
CA GLU A 152 19.19 -35.57 -0.41
C GLU A 152 19.46 -34.11 -0.01
N MET A 153 20.60 -33.56 -0.44
CA MET A 153 20.96 -32.17 -0.18
C MET A 153 20.09 -31.15 -0.93
N MET A 154 19.49 -31.51 -2.07
CA MET A 154 18.46 -30.69 -2.73
C MET A 154 17.14 -30.73 -1.94
N HIS A 155 16.79 -31.90 -1.39
CA HIS A 155 15.52 -32.09 -0.69
C HIS A 155 15.45 -31.32 0.63
N GLU A 156 16.57 -31.26 1.37
CA GLU A 156 16.68 -30.42 2.58
C GLU A 156 16.51 -28.92 2.29
N GLN A 157 16.86 -28.49 1.08
CA GLN A 157 16.72 -27.09 0.65
C GLN A 157 15.29 -26.74 0.23
N ASP A 158 14.52 -27.74 -0.22
CA ASP A 158 13.13 -27.56 -0.66
C ASP A 158 12.16 -27.42 0.53
N GLU A 159 12.42 -28.11 1.65
CA GLU A 159 11.56 -28.00 2.85
C GLU A 159 11.58 -26.59 3.47
N GLN A 160 12.70 -25.86 3.39
CA GLN A 160 12.75 -24.45 3.81
C GLN A 160 11.97 -23.54 2.83
N LEU A 161 11.84 -23.95 1.56
CA LEU A 161 11.18 -23.19 0.51
C LEU A 161 9.65 -23.36 0.48
N ASP A 162 9.04 -24.26 1.24
CA ASP A 162 7.58 -24.44 1.18
C ASP A 162 6.86 -23.71 2.33
N GLY A 163 7.54 -23.52 3.46
CA GLY A 163 6.97 -22.92 4.67
C GLY A 163 6.79 -21.40 4.62
N VAL A 164 7.74 -20.67 4.02
CA VAL A 164 7.73 -19.19 4.02
C VAL A 164 6.85 -18.61 2.90
N PHE A 165 6.40 -19.44 1.96
CA PHE A 165 5.84 -18.95 0.68
C PHE A 165 4.32 -18.91 0.64
N ARG A 166 3.64 -19.59 1.56
CA ARG A 166 2.16 -19.50 1.67
C ARG A 166 1.67 -18.15 2.15
N THR A 167 2.51 -17.38 2.84
CA THR A 167 2.09 -16.10 3.44
C THR A 167 2.13 -14.95 2.43
N VAL A 168 3.09 -14.94 1.50
CA VAL A 168 3.33 -13.79 0.60
C VAL A 168 2.32 -13.66 -0.54
N GLY A 169 1.89 -14.78 -1.13
CA GLY A 169 0.81 -14.76 -2.12
C GLY A 169 -0.49 -14.17 -1.57
N ASN A 170 -0.72 -14.30 -0.26
CA ASN A 170 -1.84 -13.66 0.42
C ASN A 170 -1.62 -12.16 0.59
N LEU A 171 -0.39 -11.69 0.82
CA LEU A 171 -0.07 -10.26 0.97
C LEU A 171 -0.27 -9.47 -0.31
N ARG A 172 0.20 -9.99 -1.46
CA ARG A 172 -0.06 -9.36 -2.76
C ARG A 172 -1.55 -9.28 -3.04
N GLN A 173 -2.28 -10.38 -2.80
CA GLN A 173 -3.73 -10.39 -2.98
C GLN A 173 -4.43 -9.40 -2.04
N GLN A 174 -3.98 -9.30 -0.78
CA GLN A 174 -4.52 -8.38 0.21
C GLN A 174 -4.23 -6.91 -0.14
N ALA A 175 -3.02 -6.60 -0.60
CA ALA A 175 -2.64 -5.27 -1.06
C ALA A 175 -3.37 -4.87 -2.36
N ASP A 176 -3.64 -5.83 -3.26
CA ASP A 176 -4.39 -5.58 -4.50
C ASP A 176 -5.89 -5.42 -4.26
N ASP A 177 -6.48 -6.23 -3.38
CA ASP A 177 -7.88 -6.08 -2.96
C ASP A 177 -8.11 -4.71 -2.26
N MET A 178 -7.16 -4.25 -1.43
CA MET A 178 -7.14 -2.87 -0.88
C MET A 178 -6.99 -1.79 -1.98
N GLY A 179 -6.29 -2.09 -3.06
CA GLY A 179 -6.14 -1.20 -4.22
C GLY A 179 -7.46 -0.94 -4.93
N ARG A 180 -8.24 -2.01 -5.15
CA ARG A 180 -9.53 -1.99 -5.86
C ARG A 180 -10.66 -1.36 -5.04
N GLU A 181 -10.72 -1.62 -3.73
CA GLU A 181 -11.83 -1.15 -2.88
C GLU A 181 -11.86 0.39 -2.72
N LEU A 182 -10.76 1.10 -2.98
CA LEU A 182 -10.75 2.57 -3.07
C LEU A 182 -10.79 3.13 -4.49
N GLU A 183 -10.60 2.35 -5.56
CA GLU A 183 -10.97 2.83 -6.90
C GLU A 183 -12.49 3.04 -6.96
N GLU A 184 -13.25 2.18 -6.28
CA GLU A 184 -14.69 2.39 -6.02
C GLU A 184 -14.99 3.57 -5.07
N GLN A 185 -14.10 3.89 -4.11
CA GLN A 185 -14.29 5.06 -3.23
C GLN A 185 -13.68 6.37 -3.78
N GLY A 186 -12.82 6.32 -4.79
CA GLY A 186 -12.33 7.47 -5.56
C GLY A 186 -13.44 8.08 -6.43
N GLU A 187 -14.43 7.27 -6.83
CA GLU A 187 -15.67 7.74 -7.43
C GLU A 187 -16.49 8.61 -6.44
N LEU A 188 -16.36 8.35 -5.13
CA LEU A 188 -17.05 9.07 -4.05
C LEU A 188 -16.44 10.46 -3.75
N LEU A 189 -15.16 10.70 -4.07
CA LEU A 189 -14.54 12.04 -3.98
C LEU A 189 -15.16 13.01 -5.00
N ASN A 190 -15.55 12.51 -6.18
CA ASN A 190 -16.29 13.29 -7.17
C ASN A 190 -17.72 13.60 -6.68
N ASP A 191 -18.33 12.68 -5.92
CA ASP A 191 -19.62 12.91 -5.28
C ASP A 191 -19.56 13.91 -4.12
N VAL A 192 -18.47 13.94 -3.35
CA VAL A 192 -18.28 14.94 -2.28
C VAL A 192 -18.15 16.36 -2.87
N ASP A 193 -17.41 16.54 -3.97
CA ASP A 193 -17.30 17.85 -4.64
C ASP A 193 -18.64 18.28 -5.26
N ASN A 194 -19.36 17.34 -5.89
CA ASN A 194 -20.72 17.57 -6.41
C ASN A 194 -21.74 17.90 -5.30
N VAL A 195 -21.63 17.27 -4.13
CA VAL A 195 -22.49 17.56 -2.97
C VAL A 195 -22.11 18.90 -2.36
N ALA A 196 -20.82 19.24 -2.26
CA ALA A 196 -20.33 20.53 -1.79
C ALA A 196 -20.82 21.67 -2.70
N ASP A 197 -20.75 21.51 -4.02
CA ASP A 197 -21.28 22.47 -5.00
C ASP A 197 -22.80 22.62 -4.90
N ARG A 198 -23.52 21.51 -4.71
CA ARG A 198 -24.98 21.52 -4.53
C ARG A 198 -25.40 22.20 -3.23
N VAL A 199 -24.64 22.00 -2.14
CA VAL A 199 -24.83 22.68 -0.86
C VAL A 199 -24.48 24.17 -1.00
N GLY A 200 -23.37 24.51 -1.65
CA GLY A 200 -22.95 25.88 -1.94
C GLY A 200 -24.00 26.67 -2.73
N GLY A 201 -24.57 26.06 -3.77
CA GLY A 201 -25.66 26.66 -4.56
C GLY A 201 -26.95 26.89 -3.76
N LYS A 202 -27.34 25.94 -2.91
CA LYS A 202 -28.51 26.08 -2.02
C LYS A 202 -28.27 27.15 -0.94
N LEU A 203 -27.06 27.21 -0.39
CA LEU A 203 -26.67 28.17 0.65
C LEU A 203 -26.63 29.60 0.08
N GLN A 204 -26.07 29.78 -1.12
CA GLN A 204 -26.08 31.06 -1.83
C GLN A 204 -27.52 31.53 -2.15
N THR A 205 -28.40 30.59 -2.53
CA THR A 205 -29.83 30.89 -2.75
C THR A 205 -30.55 31.26 -1.44
N GLY A 206 -30.21 30.59 -0.34
CA GLY A 206 -30.68 30.91 1.01
C GLY A 206 -30.28 32.32 1.44
N ILE A 207 -29.01 32.68 1.29
CA ILE A 207 -28.48 34.01 1.61
C ILE A 207 -29.19 35.09 0.76
N LYS A 208 -29.40 34.84 -0.54
CA LYS A 208 -30.14 35.77 -1.42
C LYS A 208 -31.59 35.96 -0.97
N LYS A 209 -32.28 34.89 -0.56
CA LYS A 209 -33.65 34.97 -0.03
C LYS A 209 -33.70 35.74 1.29
N VAL A 210 -32.76 35.51 2.20
CA VAL A 210 -32.67 36.24 3.47
C VAL A 210 -32.46 37.73 3.22
N GLY A 211 -31.53 38.10 2.33
CA GLY A 211 -31.31 39.51 1.96
C GLY A 211 -32.54 40.16 1.33
N TRP A 212 -33.26 39.42 0.47
CA TRP A 212 -34.52 39.91 -0.13
C TRP A 212 -35.64 40.10 0.91
N VAL A 213 -35.75 39.20 1.88
CA VAL A 213 -36.75 39.30 2.97
C VAL A 213 -36.43 40.49 3.87
N ILE A 214 -35.17 40.69 4.25
CA ILE A 214 -34.75 41.84 5.07
C ILE A 214 -35.11 43.15 4.38
N LYS A 215 -34.71 43.31 3.11
CA LYS A 215 -35.00 44.53 2.33
C LYS A 215 -36.50 44.78 2.18
N LYS A 216 -37.28 43.74 1.88
CA LYS A 216 -38.74 43.88 1.69
C LYS A 216 -39.48 44.16 2.99
N ASN A 217 -38.95 43.73 4.13
CA ASN A 217 -39.49 44.07 5.44
C ASN A 217 -39.17 45.53 5.77
N GLU A 218 -37.93 45.98 5.60
CA GLU A 218 -37.53 47.38 5.83
C GLU A 218 -38.37 48.38 5.03
N ASP A 219 -38.56 48.13 3.73
CA ASP A 219 -39.31 49.03 2.83
C ASP A 219 -40.79 49.19 3.26
N ARG A 220 -41.43 48.15 3.78
CA ARG A 220 -42.85 48.18 4.16
C ARG A 220 -43.11 48.95 5.45
N TRP A 221 -42.24 48.79 6.44
CA TRP A 221 -42.40 49.46 7.73
C TRP A 221 -41.98 50.93 7.64
N SER A 222 -40.90 51.22 6.90
CA SER A 222 -40.45 52.58 6.62
C SER A 222 -41.51 53.38 5.83
N SER A 223 -42.05 52.79 4.75
CA SER A 223 -43.08 53.46 3.95
C SER A 223 -44.38 53.71 4.72
N CYS A 224 -44.79 52.78 5.59
CA CYS A 224 -45.96 52.96 6.45
C CYS A 224 -45.72 54.09 7.48
N CYS A 225 -44.54 54.16 8.07
CA CYS A 225 -44.20 55.18 9.05
C CYS A 225 -44.20 56.59 8.42
N ILE A 226 -43.60 56.73 7.22
CA ILE A 226 -43.60 58.00 6.46
C ILE A 226 -45.03 58.44 6.12
N ALA A 227 -45.90 57.51 5.66
CA ALA A 227 -47.29 57.83 5.34
C ALA A 227 -48.08 58.33 6.56
N VAL A 228 -47.90 57.70 7.73
CA VAL A 228 -48.52 58.13 8.99
C VAL A 228 -48.04 59.52 9.41
N LEU A 229 -46.72 59.79 9.32
CA LEU A 229 -46.16 61.09 9.66
C LEU A 229 -46.72 62.22 8.76
N ILE A 230 -46.86 61.97 7.46
CA ILE A 230 -47.46 62.93 6.51
C ILE A 230 -48.93 63.20 6.87
N PHE A 231 -49.70 62.16 7.20
CA PHE A 231 -51.11 62.32 7.58
C PHE A 231 -51.28 63.18 8.84
N VAL A 232 -50.45 62.94 9.86
CA VAL A 232 -50.44 63.76 11.09
C VAL A 232 -50.07 65.20 10.77
N LEU A 233 -49.09 65.44 9.90
CA LEU A 233 -48.68 66.78 9.49
C LEU A 233 -49.81 67.52 8.75
N ILE A 234 -50.55 66.84 7.86
CA ILE A 234 -51.73 67.40 7.18
C ILE A 234 -52.82 67.77 8.20
N LEU A 235 -53.10 66.89 9.17
CA LEU A 235 -54.08 67.19 10.22
C LEU A 235 -53.69 68.41 11.05
N LEU A 236 -52.41 68.54 11.43
CA LEU A 236 -51.92 69.73 12.14
C LEU A 236 -52.05 71.00 11.30
N LEU A 237 -51.80 70.92 9.99
CA LEU A 237 -51.93 72.05 9.07
C LEU A 237 -53.40 72.47 8.94
N VAL A 238 -54.32 71.53 8.75
CA VAL A 238 -55.77 71.81 8.70
C VAL A 238 -56.26 72.43 10.01
N LEU A 239 -55.82 71.88 11.15
CA LEU A 239 -56.17 72.43 12.46
C LEU A 239 -55.68 73.86 12.63
N LEU A 240 -54.45 74.17 12.17
CA LEU A 240 -53.90 75.53 12.17
C LEU A 240 -54.66 76.47 11.22
N LEU A 241 -55.12 75.99 10.07
CA LEU A 241 -55.85 76.83 9.10
C LEU A 241 -57.29 77.14 9.54
N VAL A 242 -57.90 76.23 10.33
CA VAL A 242 -59.27 76.37 10.82
C VAL A 242 -59.34 77.15 12.14
N LEU A 243 -58.29 77.08 12.97
CA LEU A 243 -58.18 77.77 14.27
C LEU A 243 -57.58 79.17 14.13
#